data_AF-A0AAJ2NRX2-F1
#
_entry.id   AF-A0AAJ2NRX2-F1
#
_cell.length_a   1.000
_cell.length_b   1.000
_cell.length_c   1.000
_cell.angle_alpha   90.00
_cell.angle_beta   90.00
_cell.angle_gamma   90.00
#
_symmetry.space_group_name_H-M   'P 1'
#
loop_
_entity.id
_entity.type
_entity.pdbx_description
1 polymer ?
#
loop_
_entity_poly.entity_id
_entity_poly.type
_entity_poly.pdbx_seq_one_letter_code
_entity_poly.pdbx_strand_id
1 'polypeptide(L)' 'IWNELLRLKNQEGKTIIVTTHVMDEAERCDVVAMVRDGRILASGTPSELKNFYHVSSLDEVFLKAGVKQHANLGVN' A
#
# COMPACT_ATOMS: atom_id res chain seq x y z
N ILE A 1 -2.51 3.09 -19.33
CA ILE A 1 -2.05 4.16 -18.41
C ILE A 1 -0.69 3.82 -17.79
N TRP A 2 -0.51 2.62 -17.21
CA TRP A 2 0.72 2.23 -16.50
C TRP A 2 2.01 2.38 -17.30
N ASN A 3 1.98 2.03 -18.59
CA ASN A 3 3.15 2.20 -19.45
C ASN A 3 3.65 3.65 -19.49
N GLU A 4 2.74 4.63 -19.47
CA GLU A 4 3.10 6.04 -19.50
C GLU A 4 3.62 6.52 -18.13
N LEU A 5 3.01 6.07 -17.04
CA LEU A 5 3.52 6.35 -15.69
C LEU A 5 4.93 5.79 -15.51
N LEU A 6 5.16 4.56 -15.96
CA LEU A 6 6.48 3.93 -15.92
C LEU A 6 7.49 4.64 -16.85
N ARG A 7 7.05 5.14 -18.01
CA ARG A 7 7.88 5.95 -18.91
C ARG A 7 8.33 7.24 -18.22
N LEU A 8 7.39 8.01 -17.67
CA LEU A 8 7.66 9.26 -16.94
C LEU A 8 8.60 9.03 -15.75
N LYS A 9 8.37 7.96 -14.98
CA LYS A 9 9.25 7.59 -13.86
C LYS A 9 10.65 7.21 -14.35
N ASN A 10 10.75 6.25 -15.26
CA ASN A 10 12.03 5.60 -15.58
C ASN A 10 12.89 6.40 -16.57
N GLN A 11 12.27 7.12 -17.51
CA GLN A 11 12.99 7.85 -18.56
C GLN A 11 13.16 9.33 -18.21
N GLU A 12 12.22 9.93 -17.49
CA GLU A 12 12.23 11.36 -17.17
C GLU A 12 12.48 11.65 -15.69
N GLY A 13 12.68 10.60 -14.86
CA GLY A 13 12.99 10.74 -13.44
C GLY A 13 11.87 11.37 -12.61
N LYS A 14 10.61 11.29 -13.06
CA LYS A 14 9.47 11.89 -12.35
C LYS A 14 9.10 11.07 -11.12
N THR A 15 8.81 11.75 -10.02
CA THR A 15 8.09 11.16 -8.88
C THR A 15 6.58 11.20 -9.15
N ILE A 16 5.91 10.08 -8.98
CA ILE A 16 4.48 9.92 -9.27
C ILE A 16 3.77 9.46 -8.01
N ILE A 17 2.69 10.12 -7.64
CA ILE A 17 1.81 9.70 -6.55
C ILE A 17 0.52 9.15 -7.19
N VAL A 18 0.17 7.92 -6.82
CA VAL A 18 -1.05 7.26 -7.25
C VAL A 18 -1.94 7.02 -6.04
N THR A 19 -3.20 7.43 -6.13
CA THR A 19 -4.24 7.09 -5.16
C THR A 19 -5.21 6.12 -5.80
N THR A 20 -5.33 4.93 -5.25
CA THR A 20 -6.24 3.89 -5.75
C THR A 20 -6.81 3.10 -4.59
N HIS A 21 -7.99 2.52 -4.80
CA HIS A 21 -8.58 1.52 -3.90
C HIS A 21 -8.45 0.09 -4.47
N VAL A 22 -7.79 -0.06 -5.62
CA VAL A 22 -7.59 -1.34 -6.31
C VAL A 22 -6.21 -1.89 -5.94
N MET A 23 -6.14 -3.00 -5.20
CA MET A 23 -4.87 -3.51 -4.69
C MET A 23 -3.90 -3.96 -5.79
N ASP A 24 -4.40 -4.47 -6.92
CA ASP A 24 -3.58 -4.84 -8.08
C ASP A 24 -2.85 -3.64 -8.71
N GLU A 25 -3.42 -2.44 -8.56
CA GLU A 25 -2.77 -1.20 -8.96
C GLU A 25 -1.70 -0.77 -7.95
N ALA A 26 -2.00 -0.89 -6.65
CA ALA A 26 -1.05 -0.60 -5.58
C ALA A 26 0.16 -1.56 -5.60
N GLU A 27 -0.04 -2.82 -5.98
CA GLU A 27 1.02 -3.83 -6.12
C GLU A 27 2.06 -3.46 -7.19
N ARG A 28 1.71 -2.58 -8.14
CA ARG A 28 2.62 -2.09 -9.19
C ARG A 28 3.48 -0.91 -8.75
N CYS A 29 3.19 -0.32 -7.59
CA CYS A 29 3.94 0.81 -7.05
C CYS A 29 5.23 0.34 -6.35
N ASP A 30 6.25 1.20 -6.35
CA ASP A 30 7.50 0.91 -5.62
C ASP A 30 7.27 0.84 -4.11
N VAL A 31 6.46 1.77 -3.60
CA VAL A 31 6.09 1.89 -2.19
C VAL A 31 4.60 2.13 -2.12
N VAL A 32 3.97 1.51 -1.13
CA VAL A 32 2.56 1.68 -0.81
C VAL A 32 2.43 2.28 0.59
N ALA A 33 1.47 3.17 0.77
CA ALA A 33 1.00 3.60 2.08
C ALA A 33 -0.51 3.32 2.16
N MET A 34 -0.90 2.46 3.10
CA MET A 34 -2.30 2.10 3.32
C MET A 34 -2.90 3.05 4.34
N VAL A 35 -4.03 3.67 4.00
CA VAL A 35 -4.67 4.68 4.85
C VAL A 35 -6.08 4.23 5.22
N ARG A 36 -6.45 4.41 6.49
CA ARG A 36 -7.82 4.26 6.98
C ARG A 36 -8.06 5.23 8.14
N ASP A 37 -9.22 5.87 8.17
CA ASP A 37 -9.61 6.86 9.17
C ASP A 37 -8.57 7.98 9.35
N GLY A 38 -8.00 8.46 8.23
CA GLY A 38 -7.00 9.52 8.21
C GLY A 38 -5.63 9.14 8.79
N ARG A 39 -5.37 7.85 9.02
CA ARG A 39 -4.10 7.34 9.57
C ARG A 39 -3.46 6.32 8.65
N ILE A 40 -2.13 6.29 8.63
CA ILE A 40 -1.36 5.25 7.92
C ILE A 40 -1.39 3.97 8.76
N LEU A 41 -1.88 2.89 8.16
CA LEU A 41 -1.94 1.55 8.75
C LEU A 41 -0.62 0.80 8.59
N ALA A 42 -0.04 0.90 7.40
CA ALA A 42 1.15 0.22 6.98
C ALA A 42 1.78 0.97 5.81
N SER A 43 3.11 0.95 5.72
CA SER A 43 3.83 1.50 4.57
C SER A 43 5.13 0.73 4.32
N GLY A 44 5.49 0.59 3.05
CA GLY A 44 6.66 -0.15 2.58
C GLY A 44 6.46 -0.60 1.14
N THR A 45 7.41 -1.36 0.60
CA THR A 45 7.21 -2.05 -0.68
C THR A 45 6.10 -3.10 -0.53
N PRO A 46 5.37 -3.45 -1.61
CA PRO A 46 4.36 -4.50 -1.55
C PRO A 46 4.88 -5.83 -0.98
N SER A 47 6.10 -6.21 -1.36
CA SER A 47 6.76 -7.43 -0.88
C SER A 47 7.10 -7.37 0.61
N GLU A 48 7.63 -6.25 1.11
CA GLU A 48 7.91 -6.09 2.55
C GLU A 48 6.63 -6.17 3.37
N LEU A 49 5.55 -5.54 2.92
CA LEU A 49 4.26 -5.58 3.60
C LEU A 49 3.71 -7.01 3.66
N LYS A 50 3.69 -7.73 2.53
CA LYS A 50 3.25 -9.13 2.50
C LYS A 50 4.07 -10.02 3.43
N ASN A 51 5.39 -9.87 3.42
CA ASN A 51 6.30 -10.62 4.28
C ASN A 51 6.06 -10.31 5.77
N PHE A 52 5.97 -9.03 6.15
CA PHE A 52 5.77 -8.61 7.53
C PHE A 52 4.46 -9.13 8.12
N TYR A 53 3.37 -9.09 7.33
CA TYR A 53 2.06 -9.57 7.75
C TYR A 53 1.85 -11.08 7.55
N HIS A 54 2.82 -11.79 6.94
CA HIS A 54 2.76 -13.21 6.62
C HIS A 54 1.50 -13.55 5.81
N VAL A 55 1.37 -12.89 4.66
CA VAL A 55 0.22 -12.99 3.75
C VAL A 55 0.68 -12.96 2.30
N SER A 56 -0.23 -13.27 1.38
CA SER A 56 0.07 -13.38 -0.05
C SER A 56 -0.41 -12.18 -0.88
N SER A 57 -1.27 -11.33 -0.31
CA SER A 57 -1.88 -10.19 -1.00
C SER A 57 -1.91 -8.92 -0.15
N LEU A 58 -1.98 -7.76 -0.81
CA LEU A 58 -2.16 -6.47 -0.14
C LEU A 58 -3.55 -6.31 0.48
N ASP A 59 -4.57 -7.00 -0.03
CA ASP A 59 -5.89 -7.06 0.62
C ASP A 59 -5.79 -7.64 2.03
N GLU A 60 -5.08 -8.76 2.18
CA GLU A 60 -4.85 -9.37 3.49
C GLU A 60 -4.00 -8.48 4.41
N VAL A 61 -3.01 -7.75 3.86
CA VAL A 61 -2.26 -6.74 4.62
C VAL A 61 -3.21 -5.68 5.16
N PHE A 62 -4.09 -5.13 4.32
CA PHE A 62 -5.02 -4.08 4.71
C PHE A 62 -5.96 -4.54 5.83
N LEU A 63 -6.51 -5.76 5.71
CA LEU A 63 -7.36 -6.37 6.74
C LEU A 63 -6.60 -6.58 8.06
N LYS A 64 -5.41 -7.22 8.04
CA LYS A 64 -4.63 -7.48 9.26
C LYS A 64 -4.13 -6.19 9.92
N ALA A 65 -3.69 -5.21 9.13
CA ALA A 65 -3.26 -3.91 9.63
C ALA A 65 -4.41 -3.13 10.27
N GLY A 66 -5.60 -3.22 9.68
CA GLY A 66 -6.81 -2.62 10.23
C GLY A 66 -7.23 -3.22 11.58
N VAL A 67 -7.13 -4.54 11.76
CA VAL A 67 -7.40 -5.17 13.06
C VAL A 67 -6.43 -4.68 14.13
N LYS A 68 -5.13 -4.56 13.81
CA LYS A 68 -4.12 -4.01 14.74
C LYS A 68 -4.42 -2.56 15.13
N GLN A 69 -4.92 -1.73 14.21
CA GLN A 69 -5.28 -0.35 14.51
C GLN A 69 -6.40 -0.26 15.55
N HIS A 70 -7.44 -1.09 15.45
CA HIS A 70 -8.51 -1.13 16.47
C HIS A 70 -7.99 -1.61 17.82
N ALA A 71 -7.18 -2.67 17.83
CA ALA A 71 -6.58 -3.18 19.06
C ALA A 71 -5.71 -2.13 19.79
N ASN A 72 -4.99 -1.30 19.03
CA ASN A 72 -4.16 -0.21 19.58
C ASN A 72 -4.96 1.03 19.99
N LEU A 73 -6.22 1.15 19.58
CA LEU A 73 -7.10 2.27 19.94
C LEU A 73 -7.97 1.98 21.17
N GLY A 74 -7.91 0.77 21.74
CA GLY A 74 -8.57 0.46 23.02
C GLY A 74 -10.08 0.68 23.02
N VAL A 75 -10.73 0.56 21.86
CA VAL A 75 -12.19 0.70 21.75
C VAL A 75 -12.78 -0.71 21.77
N ASN A 76 -13.46 -1.05 22.88
CA ASN A 76 -14.32 -2.23 22.99
C ASN A 76 -15.43 -2.20 21.95
#